data_AF-A0A368W710-F1
#
_entry.id   AF-A0A368W710-F1
#
_cell.length_a   1.000
_cell.length_b   1.000
_cell.length_c   1.000
_cell.angle_alpha   90.00
_cell.angle_beta   90.00
_cell.angle_gamma   90.00
#
_symmetry.space_group_name_H-M   'P 1'
#
loop_
_entity.id
_entity.type
_entity.pdbx_description
1 polymer ?
#
loop_
_entity_poly.entity_id
_entity_poly.type
_entity_poly.pdbx_seq_one_letter_code
_entity_poly.pdbx_strand_id
1 'polypeptide(L)'
;MNETNSCSINYQLIPIGKTIGPYEPHQIWAEPDIQHAAAYMQRLVDVEWRKMIGLQGAHTIRTHFSHPKVLIQTLPPLSLADGKEGQA
;
A
#
# COMPACT_ATOMS: atom_id res chain seq x y z
N MET A 1 1.26 -5.73 3.57
CA MET A 1 2.30 -5.11 4.42
C MET A 1 1.82 -5.16 5.86
N ASN A 2 2.72 -5.33 6.83
CA ASN A 2 2.45 -5.43 8.27
C ASN A 2 3.72 -5.04 9.07
N GLU A 3 3.70 -5.22 10.39
CA GLU A 3 4.78 -4.86 11.32
C GLU A 3 6.11 -5.62 11.11
N THR A 4 6.10 -6.75 10.39
CA THR A 4 7.32 -7.52 10.14
C THR A 4 8.05 -7.07 8.88
N ASN A 5 7.35 -6.45 7.93
CA ASN A 5 7.90 -6.05 6.63
C ASN A 5 7.73 -4.55 6.31
N SER A 6 7.21 -3.77 7.25
CA SER A 6 7.07 -2.32 7.14
C SER A 6 7.00 -1.64 8.51
N CYS A 7 7.35 -0.35 8.53
CA CYS A 7 7.17 0.51 9.70
C CYS A 7 5.85 1.29 9.59
N SER A 8 4.72 0.59 9.45
CA SER A 8 3.40 1.22 9.42
C SER A 8 3.09 1.84 10.78
N ILE A 9 2.65 3.10 10.78
CA ILE A 9 2.27 3.84 11.98
C ILE A 9 0.76 3.98 12.08
N ASN A 10 0.29 4.26 13.29
CA ASN A 10 -1.11 4.58 13.53
C ASN A 10 -1.45 5.94 12.91
N TYR A 11 -2.72 6.14 12.60
CA TYR A 11 -3.22 7.40 12.09
C TYR A 11 -4.68 7.62 12.49
N GLN A 12 -5.14 8.87 12.38
CA GLN A 12 -6.54 9.23 12.50
C GLN A 12 -7.03 9.82 11.17
N LEU A 13 -8.25 9.47 10.77
CA LEU A 13 -8.87 10.08 9.61
C LEU A 13 -9.54 11.38 10.05
N ILE A 14 -9.02 12.51 9.58
CA ILE A 14 -9.54 13.84 9.93
C ILE A 14 -9.82 14.66 8.67
N PRO A 15 -10.76 15.62 8.70
CA PRO A 15 -10.89 16.63 7.65
C PRO A 15 -9.63 17.49 7.58
N ILE A 16 -9.24 17.91 6.37
CA ILE A 16 -8.05 18.76 6.16
C ILE A 16 -8.23 20.14 6.84
N GLY A 17 -9.47 20.65 6.90
CA GLY A 17 -9.82 21.88 7.62
C GLY A 17 -9.43 23.19 6.91
N LYS A 18 -8.65 23.12 5.83
CA LYS A 18 -8.30 24.25 4.95
C LYS A 18 -8.04 23.77 3.53
N THR A 19 -8.15 24.67 2.54
CA THR A 19 -7.77 24.34 1.17
C THR A 19 -6.24 24.28 1.07
N ILE A 20 -5.69 23.18 0.57
CA ILE A 20 -4.26 22.97 0.34
C ILE A 20 -4.07 22.43 -1.07
N GLY A 21 -3.63 23.27 -2.01
CA GLY A 21 -3.47 22.85 -3.41
C GLY A 21 -4.78 22.33 -4.00
N PRO A 22 -4.83 21.11 -4.57
CA PRO A 22 -6.05 20.53 -5.13
C PRO A 22 -7.02 20.01 -4.05
N TYR A 23 -6.67 20.11 -2.77
CA TYR A 23 -7.43 19.53 -1.69
C TYR A 23 -8.33 20.55 -0.99
N GLU A 24 -9.61 20.19 -0.83
CA GLU A 24 -10.64 21.01 -0.20
C GLU A 24 -10.79 20.71 1.30
N PRO A 25 -11.29 21.66 2.13
CA PRO A 25 -11.30 21.53 3.58
C PRO A 25 -12.05 20.31 4.14
N HIS A 26 -13.08 19.85 3.43
CA HIS A 26 -13.95 18.75 3.85
C HIS A 26 -13.41 17.37 3.46
N GLN A 27 -12.37 17.31 2.63
CA GLN A 27 -11.75 16.05 2.27
C GLN A 27 -11.01 15.47 3.47
N ILE A 28 -10.92 14.15 3.51
CA ILE A 28 -10.35 13.41 4.63
C ILE A 28 -8.93 12.97 4.27
N TRP A 29 -8.02 13.10 5.22
CA TRP A 29 -6.67 12.57 5.12
C TRP A 29 -6.28 11.79 6.39
N ALA A 30 -5.19 11.04 6.30
CA ALA A 30 -4.64 10.28 7.41
C ALA A 30 -3.63 11.14 8.19
N GLU A 31 -4.01 11.64 9.36
CA GLU A 31 -3.14 12.33 10.30
C GLU A 31 -2.29 11.31 11.07
N PRO A 32 -0.95 11.32 10.92
CA PRO A 32 -0.09 10.30 11.49
C PRO A 32 0.17 10.47 12.99
N ASP A 33 0.33 9.36 13.71
CA ASP A 33 0.88 9.35 15.07
C ASP A 33 2.40 9.61 15.03
N ILE A 34 2.79 10.84 15.38
CA ILE A 34 4.18 11.30 15.35
C ILE A 34 5.05 10.57 16.37
N GLN A 35 4.51 10.23 17.55
CA GLN A 35 5.24 9.52 18.59
C GLN A 35 5.56 8.08 18.15
N HIS A 36 4.58 7.40 17.55
CA HIS A 36 4.80 6.07 16.98
C HIS A 36 5.82 6.12 15.83
N ALA A 37 5.75 7.13 14.97
CA ALA A 37 6.75 7.34 13.91
C ALA A 37 8.16 7.56 14.47
N ALA A 38 8.29 8.41 15.50
CA ALA A 38 9.57 8.67 16.15
C ALA A 38 10.18 7.41 16.79
N ALA A 39 9.36 6.56 17.40
CA ALA A 39 9.81 5.29 17.96
C ALA A 39 10.41 4.36 16.87
N TYR A 40 9.79 4.30 15.69
CA TYR A 40 10.38 3.58 14.56
C TYR A 40 11.68 4.21 14.07
N MET A 41 11.76 5.55 13.98
CA MET A 41 12.98 6.24 13.55
C MET A 41 14.17 5.92 14.47
N GLN A 42 13.93 5.85 15.78
CA GLN A 42 14.96 5.42 16.73
C GLN A 42 15.38 3.97 16.51
N ARG A 43 14.41 3.07 16.27
CA ARG A 43 14.68 1.65 16.00
C ARG A 43 15.47 1.43 14.70
N LEU A 44 15.23 2.25 13.68
CA LEU A 44 15.92 2.18 12.39
C LEU A 44 17.43 2.48 12.44
N VAL A 45 17.91 3.03 13.55
CA VAL A 45 19.35 3.20 13.81
C VAL A 45 20.06 1.84 13.94
N ASP A 46 19.35 0.79 14.38
CA ASP A 46 19.84 -0.59 14.34
C ASP A 46 19.95 -1.05 12.88
N VAL A 47 21.20 -1.18 12.42
CA VAL A 47 21.54 -1.52 11.03
C VAL A 47 21.03 -2.91 10.66
N GLU A 48 21.10 -3.88 11.57
CA GLU A 48 20.71 -5.26 11.26
C GLU A 48 19.19 -5.36 11.16
N TRP A 49 18.50 -4.77 12.14
CA TRP A 49 17.04 -4.73 12.13
C TRP A 49 16.51 -4.00 10.89
N ARG A 50 17.08 -2.83 10.55
CA ARG A 50 16.71 -2.04 9.35
C ARG A 50 16.91 -2.83 8.06
N LYS A 51 18.03 -3.55 7.92
CA LYS A 51 18.29 -4.38 6.75
C LYS A 51 17.26 -5.50 6.63
N MET A 52 17.01 -6.20 7.72
CA MET A 52 16.07 -7.32 7.78
C MET A 52 14.66 -6.87 7.37
N ILE A 53 14.10 -5.83 7.99
CA ILE A 53 12.74 -5.37 7.67
C ILE A 53 12.63 -4.84 6.24
N GLY A 54 13.67 -4.15 5.75
CA GLY A 54 13.72 -3.63 4.38
C GLY A 54 13.76 -4.75 3.32
N LEU A 55 14.51 -5.82 3.57
CA LEU A 55 14.56 -6.99 2.68
C LEU A 55 13.21 -7.72 2.65
N GLN A 56 12.57 -7.89 3.80
CA GLN A 56 11.24 -8.50 3.89
C GLN A 56 10.19 -7.66 3.14
N GLY A 57 10.20 -6.33 3.32
CA GLY A 57 9.31 -5.42 2.58
C GLY A 57 9.52 -5.50 1.08
N ALA A 58 10.76 -5.45 0.62
CA ALA A 58 11.09 -5.57 -0.80
C ALA A 58 10.66 -6.92 -1.39
N HIS A 59 10.82 -8.00 -0.64
CA HIS A 59 10.34 -9.32 -1.04
C HIS A 59 8.81 -9.31 -1.20
N THR A 60 8.07 -8.85 -0.18
CA THR A 60 6.60 -8.79 -0.21
C THR A 60 6.06 -7.99 -1.40
N ILE A 61 6.64 -6.82 -1.69
CA ILE A 61 6.23 -6.03 -2.86
C ILE A 61 6.46 -6.80 -4.16
N ARG A 62 7.64 -7.40 -4.33
CA ARG A 62 7.95 -8.16 -5.55
C ARG A 62 7.05 -9.39 -5.72
N THR A 63 6.68 -10.06 -4.64
CA THR A 63 5.93 -11.31 -4.71
C THR A 63 4.42 -11.15 -4.71
N HIS A 64 3.87 -10.02 -4.24
CA HIS A 64 2.43 -9.83 -4.12
C HIS A 64 1.89 -8.60 -4.85
N PHE A 65 2.71 -7.57 -5.09
CA PHE A 65 2.25 -6.28 -5.60
C PHE A 65 2.91 -5.85 -6.93
N SER A 66 3.73 -6.71 -7.53
CA SER A 66 4.29 -6.49 -8.88
C SER A 66 3.21 -6.57 -9.97
N HIS A 67 3.38 -5.77 -11.02
CA HIS A 67 2.46 -5.64 -12.18
C HIS A 67 1.83 -6.95 -12.70
N PRO A 68 2.58 -8.05 -12.93
CA PRO A 68 1.99 -9.30 -13.41
C PRO A 68 0.97 -9.91 -12.43
N LYS A 69 1.13 -9.66 -11.13
CA LYS A 69 0.30 -10.28 -10.09
C LYS A 69 -0.90 -9.44 -9.70
N VAL A 70 -0.77 -8.11 -9.73
CA VAL A 70 -1.91 -7.22 -9.45
C VAL A 70 -2.98 -7.38 -10.52
N LEU A 71 -2.59 -7.50 -11.80
CA LEU A 71 -3.52 -7.70 -12.92
C LEU A 71 -4.32 -9.00 -12.82
N ILE A 72 -3.71 -10.10 -12.33
CA ILE A 72 -4.39 -11.40 -12.19
C ILE A 72 -5.43 -11.37 -11.06
N GLN A 73 -5.23 -10.56 -10.02
CA GLN A 73 -6.16 -10.50 -8.88
C GLN A 73 -7.37 -9.59 -9.12
N THR A 74 -7.25 -8.59 -10.00
CA THR A 74 -8.31 -7.58 -10.22
C THR A 74 -9.14 -7.82 -11.47
N LEU A 75 -8.71 -8.71 -12.37
CA LEU A 75 -9.50 -9.06 -13.55
C LEU A 75 -10.36 -10.30 -13.25
N PRO A 76 -11.66 -10.30 -13.61
CA PRO A 76 -12.42 -11.55 -13.65
C PRO A 76 -11.70 -12.53 -14.59
N PRO A 77 -11.80 -13.85 -14.36
CA PRO A 77 -11.24 -14.82 -15.29
C PRO A 77 -11.79 -14.49 -16.68
N LEU A 78 -10.91 -14.28 -17.66
CA LEU A 78 -11.33 -14.20 -19.06
C LEU A 78 -11.99 -15.53 -19.37
N SER A 79 -13.31 -15.58 -19.28
CA SER A 79 -14.09 -16.58 -19.98
C SER A 79 -13.72 -16.38 -21.43
N LEU A 80 -12.99 -17.33 -22.01
CA LEU A 80 -12.98 -17.54 -23.45
C LEU A 80 -14.45 -17.70 -23.81
N ALA A 81 -15.06 -16.63 -24.33
CA ALA A 81 -16.35 -16.76 -24.98
C ALA A 81 -16.08 -17.59 -26.23
N ASP A 82 -16.49 -18.86 -26.18
CA ASP A 82 -16.49 -19.75 -27.32
C ASP A 82 -17.09 -19.01 -28.51
N GLY A 83 -16.27 -18.87 -29.55
CA GLY A 83 -16.74 -18.47 -30.86
C GLY A 83 -17.80 -19.45 -31.33
N LYS A 84 -19.06 -19.03 -31.31
CA LYS A 84 -20.05 -19.53 -32.25
C LYS A 84 -20.43 -18.40 -33.18
N GLU A 85 -19.71 -18.41 -34.30
CA GLU A 85 -20.07 -17.74 -35.54
C GLU A 85 -21.55 -18.06 -35.86
N GLY A 86 -22.33 -17.00 -36.09
CA GLY A 86 -23.63 -17.13 -36.72
C GLY A 86 -23.44 -17.61 -38.16
N GLN A 87 -23.88 -18.83 -38.43
CA GLN A 87 -24.14 -19.29 -39.80
C GLN A 87 -25.52 -18.76 -40.22
N ALA A 88 -25.51 -18.13 -41.39
CA ALA A 88 -26.66 -17.64 -42.15
C ALA A 88 -27.47 -18.78 -42.78
#